data_AF-A0A1Q4FV10-F1
#
_entry.id   AF-A0A1Q4FV10-F1
#
_cell.length_a   1.000
_cell.length_b   1.000
_cell.length_c   1.000
_cell.angle_alpha   90.00
_cell.angle_beta   90.00
_cell.angle_gamma   90.00
#
_symmetry.space_group_name_H-M   'P 1'
#
loop_
_entity.id
_entity.type
_entity.pdbx_description
1 polymer ?
#
loop_
_entity_poly.entity_id
_entity_poly.type
_entity_poly.pdbx_seq_one_letter_code
_entity_poly.pdbx_strand_id
1 'polypeptide(L)'
;MAEPELSLKALRLAALPEFDPPPQLWARIEAAHLRRRQRRRLVQWGAGMAAVLTFAALATLLPSAPTVPVNGSPLAQLQRQSHELEQRYAGLDGTLADDGETELRAAELALQRAYDRGAPAEELLPLWQQRNEVLSSLIAVAADGAQLTRI
;
A
#
# COMPACT_ATOMS: atom_id res chain seq x y z
N MET A 1 19.12 33.61 -0.29
CA MET A 1 18.85 33.42 -1.74
C MET A 1 18.48 31.97 -1.97
N ALA A 2 17.20 31.60 -1.89
CA ALA A 2 16.72 30.22 -2.08
C ALA A 2 15.25 30.22 -2.53
N GLU A 3 14.98 30.63 -3.77
CA GLU A 3 13.61 30.74 -4.34
C GLU A 3 13.42 30.23 -5.81
N PRO A 4 14.33 29.49 -6.50
CA PRO A 4 14.04 29.05 -7.87
C PRO A 4 13.14 27.79 -7.95
N GLU A 5 13.21 26.90 -6.97
CA GLU A 5 12.51 25.60 -6.96
C GLU A 5 10.97 25.72 -6.87
N LEU A 6 10.48 26.68 -6.08
CA LEU A 6 9.04 26.90 -5.89
C LEU A 6 8.39 27.43 -7.18
N SER A 7 9.10 28.28 -7.93
CA SER A 7 8.62 28.85 -9.19
C SER A 7 8.47 27.79 -10.27
N LEU A 8 9.42 26.84 -10.36
CA LEU A 8 9.39 25.79 -11.38
C LEU A 8 8.27 24.75 -11.12
N LYS A 9 8.00 24.45 -9.84
CA LYS A 9 6.83 23.65 -9.44
C LYS A 9 5.51 24.38 -9.73
N ALA A 10 5.43 25.67 -9.41
CA ALA A 10 4.23 26.47 -9.69
C ALA A 10 3.93 26.54 -11.20
N LEU A 11 4.96 26.72 -12.03
CA LEU A 11 4.84 26.68 -13.49
C LEU A 11 4.38 25.31 -14.02
N ARG A 12 4.90 24.21 -13.45
CA ARG A 12 4.45 22.85 -13.81
C ARG A 12 3.02 22.58 -13.40
N LEU A 13 2.60 23.06 -12.23
CA LEU A 13 1.22 22.91 -11.76
C LEU A 13 0.24 23.72 -12.62
N ALA A 14 0.63 24.93 -13.03
CA ALA A 14 -0.16 25.77 -13.93
C ALA A 14 -0.28 25.18 -15.35
N ALA A 15 0.64 24.28 -15.74
CA ALA A 15 0.61 23.60 -17.03
C ALA A 15 -0.14 22.25 -17.01
N LEU A 16 -0.64 21.81 -15.85
CA LEU A 16 -1.50 20.63 -15.78
C LEU A 16 -2.86 20.96 -16.42
N PRO A 17 -3.44 20.04 -17.20
CA PRO A 17 -4.80 20.22 -17.70
C PRO A 17 -5.77 20.33 -16.52
N GLU A 18 -6.69 21.28 -16.57
CA GLU A 18 -7.82 21.33 -15.65
C GLU A 18 -8.63 20.04 -15.81
N PHE A 19 -8.48 19.14 -14.84
CA PHE A 19 -9.27 17.92 -14.76
C PHE A 19 -10.55 18.23 -14.01
N ASP A 20 -11.66 18.36 -14.73
CA ASP A 20 -12.99 18.40 -14.13
C ASP A 20 -13.53 16.96 -14.02
N PRO A 21 -13.43 16.30 -12.84
CA PRO A 21 -13.94 14.96 -12.69
C PRO A 21 -15.45 14.96 -12.93
N PRO A 22 -15.98 14.12 -13.84
CA PRO A 22 -17.42 14.07 -14.04
C PRO A 22 -18.14 13.81 -12.71
N PRO A 23 -19.17 14.59 -12.34
CA PRO A 23 -19.79 14.56 -11.01
C PRO A 23 -20.39 13.19 -10.66
N GLN A 24 -20.63 12.37 -11.69
CA GLN A 24 -21.15 11.02 -11.61
C GLN A 24 -20.11 10.00 -11.11
N LEU A 25 -18.80 10.29 -11.22
CA LEU A 25 -17.73 9.41 -10.73
C LEU A 25 -17.84 9.23 -9.22
N TRP A 26 -18.05 10.32 -8.48
CA TRP A 26 -18.23 10.26 -7.05
C TRP A 26 -19.44 9.43 -6.66
N ALA A 27 -20.59 9.67 -7.29
CA ALA A 27 -21.79 8.87 -7.06
C ALA A 27 -21.58 7.37 -7.37
N ARG A 28 -20.79 7.04 -8.41
CA ARG A 28 -20.48 5.66 -8.78
C ARG A 28 -19.51 4.99 -7.79
N ILE A 29 -18.51 5.73 -7.32
CA ILE A 29 -17.55 5.28 -6.29
C ILE A 29 -18.30 5.09 -4.96
N GLU A 30 -19.13 6.05 -4.55
CA GLU A 30 -19.98 5.97 -3.36
C GLU A 30 -20.98 4.82 -3.44
N ALA A 31 -21.67 4.64 -4.57
CA ALA A 31 -22.63 3.54 -4.75
C ALA A 31 -21.93 2.17 -4.70
N ALA A 32 -20.73 2.04 -5.26
CA ALA A 32 -19.91 0.83 -5.14
C ALA A 32 -19.46 0.60 -3.69
N HIS A 33 -19.08 1.67 -2.98
CA HIS A 33 -18.62 1.63 -1.60
C HIS A 33 -19.77 1.27 -0.62
N LEU A 34 -20.96 1.85 -0.81
CA LEU A 34 -22.17 1.59 -0.02
C LEU A 34 -22.69 0.17 -0.23
N ARG A 35 -22.70 -0.36 -1.46
CA ARG A 35 -23.08 -1.77 -1.73
C ARG A 35 -22.16 -2.78 -1.05
N ARG A 36 -20.85 -2.48 -0.96
CA ARG A 36 -19.88 -3.30 -0.22
C ARG A 36 -20.10 -3.22 1.30
N ARG A 37 -20.42 -2.03 1.82
CA ARG A 37 -20.67 -1.79 3.25
C ARG A 37 -21.99 -2.41 3.73
N GLN A 38 -23.07 -2.35 2.93
CA GLN A 38 -24.37 -2.93 3.27
C GLN A 38 -24.33 -4.47 3.31
N ARG A 39 -23.61 -5.12 2.37
CA ARG A 39 -23.44 -6.58 2.38
C ARG A 39 -22.65 -7.08 3.61
N ARG A 40 -21.72 -6.28 4.13
CA ARG A 40 -20.92 -6.63 5.33
C ARG A 40 -21.65 -6.34 6.64
N ARG A 41 -22.49 -5.30 6.69
CA ARG A 41 -23.29 -4.96 7.88
C ARG A 41 -24.29 -6.05 8.28
N LEU A 42 -24.84 -6.82 7.34
CA LEU A 42 -25.73 -7.95 7.65
C LEU A 42 -24.99 -9.18 8.20
N VAL A 43 -23.69 -9.34 7.93
CA VAL A 43 -22.89 -10.49 8.39
C VAL A 43 -22.23 -10.22 9.76
N GLN A 44 -22.03 -8.96 10.13
CA GLN A 44 -21.19 -8.58 11.27
C GLN A 44 -21.91 -8.39 12.62
N TRP A 45 -23.22 -8.60 12.70
CA TRP A 45 -23.92 -8.62 14.01
C TRP A 45 -23.90 -10.00 14.69
N GLY A 46 -23.32 -11.04 14.05
CA GLY A 46 -23.33 -12.42 14.59
C GLY A 46 -21.98 -13.15 14.69
N ALA A 47 -20.85 -12.56 14.30
CA ALA A 47 -19.60 -13.31 14.17
C ALA A 47 -18.34 -12.57 14.65
N GLY A 48 -18.46 -11.72 15.67
CA GLY A 48 -17.29 -11.24 16.42
C GLY A 48 -16.88 -12.25 17.48
N MET A 49 -15.84 -13.06 17.24
CA MET A 49 -14.80 -13.45 18.23
C MET A 49 -13.83 -14.57 17.80
N ALA A 50 -14.08 -15.33 16.72
CA ALA A 50 -13.34 -16.59 16.53
C ALA A 50 -12.02 -16.51 15.73
N ALA A 51 -11.73 -15.44 14.99
CA ALA A 51 -10.62 -15.44 14.02
C ALA A 51 -9.34 -14.71 14.46
N VAL A 52 -9.16 -14.42 15.75
CA VAL A 52 -7.98 -13.71 16.28
C VAL A 52 -6.82 -14.66 16.63
N LEU A 53 -7.03 -15.98 16.70
CA LEU A 53 -6.05 -16.88 17.32
C LEU A 53 -5.24 -17.80 16.39
N THR A 54 -5.47 -17.82 15.07
CA THR A 54 -4.76 -18.76 14.18
C THR A 54 -3.62 -18.15 13.36
N PHE A 55 -3.47 -16.81 13.30
CA PHE A 55 -2.40 -16.18 12.50
C PHE A 55 -1.19 -15.69 13.33
N ALA A 56 -1.20 -15.89 14.66
CA ALA A 56 -0.10 -15.52 15.54
C ALA A 56 1.11 -16.48 15.48
N ALA A 57 0.98 -17.62 14.79
CA ALA A 57 2.00 -18.67 14.80
C ALA A 57 3.10 -18.52 13.74
N LEU A 58 3.00 -17.57 12.81
CA LEU A 58 3.99 -17.37 11.73
C LEU A 58 4.88 -16.13 11.92
N ALA A 59 4.89 -15.52 13.11
CA ALA A 59 5.63 -14.29 13.39
C ALA A 59 6.98 -14.49 14.12
N THR A 60 7.38 -15.72 14.43
CA THR A 60 8.53 -15.99 15.32
C THR A 60 9.84 -16.36 14.59
N LEU A 61 9.88 -16.29 13.27
CA LEU A 61 11.02 -16.74 12.47
C LEU A 61 11.38 -15.72 11.39
N LEU A 62 11.89 -14.54 11.76
CA LEU A 62 12.98 -13.93 10.96
C LEU A 62 13.64 -12.73 11.68
N PRO A 63 14.98 -12.66 11.73
CA PRO A 63 15.71 -11.58 12.38
C PRO A 63 16.08 -10.44 11.42
N SER A 64 16.22 -9.25 12.01
CA SER A 64 16.90 -8.02 11.53
C SER A 64 15.99 -6.91 10.98
N ALA A 65 15.45 -6.11 11.92
CA ALA A 65 14.98 -4.77 11.60
C ALA A 65 16.19 -3.83 11.40
N PRO A 66 16.28 -3.08 10.30
CA PRO A 66 17.29 -2.04 10.15
C PRO A 66 17.00 -0.87 11.12
N THR A 67 18.07 -0.34 11.70
CA THR A 67 18.06 0.75 12.67
C THR A 67 17.46 2.03 12.07
N VAL A 68 16.42 2.55 12.73
CA VAL A 68 15.65 3.72 12.33
C VAL A 68 16.34 5.02 12.80
N PRO A 69 16.53 6.04 11.94
CA PRO A 69 16.98 7.37 12.38
C PRO A 69 15.87 8.14 13.12
N VAL A 70 16.26 8.81 14.20
CA VAL A 70 15.47 9.32 15.35
C VAL A 70 14.50 10.50 15.09
N ASN A 71 14.22 10.91 13.85
CA ASN A 71 13.47 12.16 13.59
C ASN A 71 12.15 12.03 12.81
N GLY A 72 11.45 10.88 12.86
CA GLY A 72 10.15 10.73 12.20
C GLY A 72 9.24 9.70 12.85
N SER A 73 7.92 9.85 12.68
CA SER A 73 6.96 8.82 13.07
C SER A 73 7.29 7.50 12.34
N PRO A 74 7.34 6.35 13.04
CA PRO A 74 7.67 5.05 12.43
C PRO A 74 6.72 4.70 11.28
N LEU A 75 5.45 5.11 11.38
CA LEU A 75 4.46 4.97 10.32
C LEU A 75 4.86 5.73 9.05
N ALA A 76 5.31 6.98 9.20
CA ALA A 76 5.73 7.82 8.08
C ALA A 76 6.99 7.28 7.38
N GLN A 77 7.87 6.60 8.12
CA GLN A 77 9.01 5.91 7.53
C GLN A 77 8.58 4.72 6.68
N LEU A 78 7.70 3.86 7.20
CA LEU A 78 7.20 2.71 6.44
C LEU A 78 6.44 3.13 5.19
N GLN A 79 5.65 4.21 5.25
CA GLN A 79 4.96 4.79 4.09
C GLN A 79 5.92 5.27 3.01
N ARG A 80 6.98 6.00 3.40
CA ARG A 80 8.02 6.45 2.46
C ARG A 80 8.73 5.27 1.80
N GLN A 81 9.14 4.28 2.60
CA GLN A 81 9.74 3.06 2.09
C GLN A 81 8.81 2.34 1.11
N SER A 82 7.51 2.27 1.41
CA SER A 82 6.52 1.68 0.53
C SER A 82 6.46 2.36 -0.83
N HIS A 83 6.49 3.70 -0.82
CA HIS A 83 6.47 4.49 -2.06
C HIS A 83 7.74 4.29 -2.90
N GLU A 84 8.90 4.23 -2.26
CA GLU A 84 10.16 3.94 -2.95
C GLU A 84 10.18 2.54 -3.57
N LEU A 85 9.66 1.54 -2.86
CA LEU A 85 9.56 0.18 -3.38
C LEU A 85 8.59 0.09 -4.55
N GLU A 86 7.44 0.77 -4.47
CA GLU A 86 6.45 0.82 -5.55
C GLU A 86 7.04 1.45 -6.82
N GLN A 87 7.80 2.54 -6.69
CA GLN A 87 8.51 3.14 -7.83
C GLN A 87 9.51 2.17 -8.48
N ARG A 88 10.25 1.40 -7.66
CA ARG A 88 11.19 0.39 -8.17
C ARG A 88 10.44 -0.74 -8.87
N TYR A 89 9.37 -1.25 -8.27
CA TYR A 89 8.55 -2.31 -8.86
C TYR A 89 7.93 -1.87 -10.20
N ALA A 90 7.38 -0.66 -10.27
CA ALA A 90 6.81 -0.11 -11.50
C ALA A 90 7.83 0.08 -12.63
N GLY A 91 9.12 0.20 -12.31
CA GLY A 91 10.21 0.28 -13.29
C GLY A 91 10.67 -1.08 -13.82
N LEU A 92 10.16 -2.18 -13.29
CA LEU A 92 10.47 -3.54 -13.74
C LEU A 92 9.41 -3.98 -14.76
N ASP A 93 9.84 -4.41 -15.94
CA ASP A 93 8.93 -4.81 -17.01
C ASP A 93 8.19 -6.09 -16.61
N GLY A 94 6.88 -5.95 -16.39
CA GLY A 94 6.04 -6.86 -15.62
C GLY A 94 5.76 -8.17 -16.33
N THR A 95 6.64 -9.14 -16.15
CA THR A 95 6.30 -10.57 -16.27
C THR A 95 6.47 -11.22 -14.92
N LEU A 96 5.66 -10.79 -13.94
CA LEU A 96 5.79 -11.18 -12.54
C LEU A 96 4.65 -12.11 -12.10
N ALA A 97 4.99 -13.02 -11.19
CA ALA A 97 4.16 -14.14 -10.76
C ALA A 97 2.82 -13.66 -10.15
N ASP A 98 1.71 -14.17 -10.69
CA ASP A 98 0.32 -13.84 -10.35
C ASP A 98 0.01 -13.94 -8.83
N ASP A 99 0.71 -14.84 -8.13
CA ASP A 99 0.55 -15.06 -6.70
C ASP A 99 0.99 -13.85 -5.86
N GLY A 100 2.15 -13.25 -6.17
CA GLY A 100 2.68 -12.12 -5.40
C GLY A 100 1.88 -10.83 -5.62
N GLU A 101 1.34 -10.61 -6.81
CA GLU A 101 0.42 -9.50 -7.06
C GLU A 101 -0.91 -9.66 -6.33
N THR A 102 -1.38 -10.89 -6.19
CA THR A 102 -2.60 -11.20 -5.43
C THR A 102 -2.40 -10.91 -3.94
N GLU A 103 -1.22 -11.24 -3.39
CA GLU A 103 -0.86 -10.90 -2.02
C GLU A 103 -0.74 -9.38 -1.80
N LEU A 104 -0.12 -8.66 -2.75
CA LEU A 104 -0.02 -7.21 -2.69
C LEU A 104 -1.41 -6.55 -2.67
N ARG A 105 -2.30 -6.99 -3.56
CA ARG A 105 -3.71 -6.53 -3.60
C ARG A 105 -4.43 -6.82 -2.27
N ALA A 106 -4.14 -7.94 -1.61
CA ALA A 106 -4.73 -8.29 -0.33
C ALA A 106 -4.27 -7.32 0.79
N ALA A 107 -2.97 -7.00 0.84
CA ALA A 107 -2.41 -6.05 1.80
C ALA A 107 -2.99 -4.63 1.59
N GLU A 108 -3.12 -4.18 0.35
CA GLU A 108 -3.71 -2.87 0.02
C GLU A 108 -5.18 -2.78 0.44
N LEU A 109 -5.95 -3.84 0.21
CA LEU A 109 -7.34 -3.90 0.66
C LEU A 109 -7.46 -3.91 2.19
N ALA A 110 -6.49 -4.49 2.91
CA ALA A 110 -6.46 -4.45 4.37
C ALA A 110 -6.14 -3.04 4.89
N LEU A 111 -5.13 -2.38 4.31
CA LEU A 111 -4.79 -0.99 4.57
C LEU A 111 -5.98 -0.06 4.34
N GLN A 112 -6.66 -0.18 3.19
CA GLN A 112 -7.84 0.62 2.88
C GLN A 112 -8.93 0.46 3.95
N ARG A 113 -9.22 -0.78 4.38
CA ARG A 113 -10.22 -1.03 5.43
C ARG A 113 -9.82 -0.45 6.79
N ALA A 114 -8.53 -0.41 7.08
CA ALA A 114 -8.00 0.21 8.30
C ALA A 114 -8.19 1.74 8.25
N TYR A 115 -7.87 2.37 7.11
CA TYR A 115 -8.14 3.79 6.91
C TYR A 115 -9.63 4.13 6.94
N ASP A 116 -10.49 3.33 6.30
CA ASP A 116 -11.94 3.55 6.24
C ASP A 116 -12.60 3.59 7.63
N ARG A 117 -12.01 2.93 8.62
CA ARG A 117 -12.49 2.93 10.02
C ARG A 117 -11.68 3.82 10.95
N GLY A 118 -10.73 4.60 10.43
CA GLY A 118 -9.87 5.49 11.22
C GLY A 118 -8.95 4.75 12.18
N ALA A 119 -8.36 3.63 11.75
CA ALA A 119 -7.47 2.82 12.57
C ALA A 119 -6.27 3.64 13.10
N PRO A 120 -5.87 3.44 14.37
CA PRO A 120 -4.72 4.13 14.94
C PRO A 120 -3.41 3.64 14.31
N ALA A 121 -2.33 4.42 14.52
CA ALA A 121 -1.01 4.12 13.96
C ALA A 121 -0.50 2.72 14.31
N GLU A 122 -0.73 2.26 15.55
CA GLU A 122 -0.34 0.93 16.04
C GLU A 122 -0.90 -0.22 15.17
N GLU A 123 -2.07 0.00 14.58
CA GLU A 123 -2.73 -0.99 13.74
C GLU A 123 -2.37 -0.83 12.25
N LEU A 124 -1.99 0.38 11.83
CA LEU A 124 -1.48 0.65 10.48
C LEU A 124 -0.04 0.15 10.31
N LEU A 125 0.79 0.23 11.35
CA LEU A 125 2.20 -0.20 11.32
C LEU A 125 2.40 -1.61 10.74
N PRO A 126 1.76 -2.68 11.27
CA PRO A 126 1.96 -4.03 10.75
C PRO A 126 1.47 -4.20 9.31
N LEU A 127 0.40 -3.47 8.92
CA LEU A 127 -0.11 -3.53 7.55
C LEU A 127 0.84 -2.87 6.54
N TRP A 128 1.49 -1.77 6.93
CA TRP A 128 2.52 -1.15 6.11
C TRP A 128 3.80 -1.97 6.03
N GLN A 129 4.18 -2.68 7.11
CA GLN A 129 5.28 -3.64 7.08
C GLN A 129 5.01 -4.76 6.07
N GLN A 130 3.82 -5.38 6.15
CA GLN A 130 3.40 -6.42 5.21
C GLN A 130 3.47 -5.94 3.76
N ARG A 131 2.96 -4.75 3.44
CA ARG A 131 3.03 -4.19 2.07
C ARG A 131 4.49 -4.07 1.60
N ASN A 132 5.38 -3.57 2.46
CA ASN A 132 6.79 -3.40 2.13
C ASN A 132 7.47 -4.75 1.88
N GLU A 133 7.15 -5.77 2.67
CA GLU A 133 7.68 -7.13 2.51
C GLU A 133 7.27 -7.72 1.15
N VAL A 134 5.98 -7.64 0.79
CA VAL A 134 5.48 -8.16 -0.49
C VAL A 134 6.11 -7.42 -1.68
N LEU A 135 6.20 -6.09 -1.61
CA LEU A 135 6.89 -5.32 -2.66
C LEU A 135 8.36 -5.69 -2.78
N SER A 136 9.04 -5.91 -1.65
CA SER A 136 10.45 -6.30 -1.66
C SER A 136 10.68 -7.69 -2.26
N SER A 137 9.80 -8.66 -1.99
CA SER A 137 9.90 -10.01 -2.56
C SER A 137 9.61 -10.00 -4.05
N LEU A 138 8.60 -9.24 -4.49
CA LEU A 138 8.27 -9.05 -5.89
C LEU A 138 9.43 -8.45 -6.70
N ILE A 139 10.11 -7.43 -6.14
CA ILE A 139 11.30 -6.83 -6.75
C ILE A 139 12.45 -7.85 -6.84
N ALA A 140 12.66 -8.67 -5.80
CA ALA A 140 13.70 -9.69 -5.81
C ALA A 140 13.43 -10.75 -6.90
N VAL A 141 12.20 -11.24 -7.00
CA VAL A 141 11.80 -12.22 -8.04
C VAL A 141 11.98 -11.65 -9.46
N ALA A 142 11.62 -10.39 -9.67
CA ALA A 142 11.84 -9.69 -10.94
C ALA A 142 13.32 -9.57 -11.30
N ALA A 143 14.16 -9.22 -10.32
CA ALA A 143 15.59 -9.09 -10.53
C ALA A 143 16.24 -10.44 -10.90
N ASP A 144 15.81 -11.54 -10.28
CA ASP A 144 16.31 -12.88 -10.58
C ASP A 144 15.89 -13.36 -11.98
N GLY A 145 14.63 -13.13 -12.38
CA GLY A 145 14.15 -13.45 -13.73
C GLY A 145 14.89 -12.68 -14.83
N ALA A 146 15.21 -11.41 -14.58
CA ALA A 146 16.01 -10.59 -15.50
C ALA A 146 17.47 -11.06 -15.63
N GLN A 147 18.04 -11.69 -14.60
CA GLN A 147 19.39 -12.28 -14.69
C GLN A 147 19.41 -13.55 -15.53
N LEU A 148 18.40 -14.41 -15.40
CA LEU A 148 18.31 -15.68 -16.14
C LEU A 148 18.14 -15.47 -17.65
N THR A 149 17.51 -14.38 -18.08
CA THR A 149 17.26 -14.06 -19.50
C THR A 149 18.46 -13.46 -20.22
N ARG A 150 19.58 -13.19 -19.54
CA ARG A 150 20.79 -12.57 -20.11
C ARG A 150 21.87 -13.58 -20.54
N ILE A 151 21.69 -14.88 -20.28
CA ILE A 151 22.66 -15.95 -20.56
C ILE A 151 22.40 -16.57 -21.93
#